data_AF-A0A1Z8S164-F1
#
_entry.id   AF-A0A1Z8S164-F1
#
_cell.length_a   1.000
_cell.length_b   1.000
_cell.length_c   1.000
_cell.angle_alpha   90.00
_cell.angle_beta   90.00
_cell.angle_gamma   90.00
#
_symmetry.space_group_name_H-M   'P 1'
#
loop_
_entity.id
_entity.type
_entity.pdbx_description
1 polymer ?
#
loop_
_entity_poly.entity_id
_entity_poly.type
_entity_poly.pdbx_seq_one_letter_code
_entity_poly.pdbx_strand_id
1 'polypeptide(L)' 'MNEELYLMLKTSAEADYAKGRLTLKLLGEKETGIGGHSAEDFYTDAEKALALMKDAKDRLEMLKDIKDGV' A
#
# COMPACT_ATOMS: atom_id res chain seq x y z
N MET A 1 -5.98 10.32 20.85
CA MET A 1 -6.34 8.92 20.51
C MET A 1 -5.68 7.98 21.52
N ASN A 2 -6.33 6.88 21.94
CA ASN A 2 -5.68 5.92 22.84
C ASN A 2 -4.59 5.11 22.09
N GLU A 3 -3.70 4.47 22.85
CA GLU A 3 -2.53 3.81 22.26
C GLU A 3 -2.91 2.58 21.41
N GLU A 4 -3.90 1.80 21.84
CA GLU A 4 -4.35 0.59 21.15
C GLU A 4 -4.96 0.90 19.77
N LEU A 5 -5.80 1.93 19.68
CA LEU A 5 -6.41 2.36 18.42
C LEU A 5 -5.37 2.94 17.46
N TYR A 6 -4.43 3.76 17.97
CA TYR A 6 -3.33 4.27 17.15
C TYR A 6 -2.48 3.13 16.59
N LEU A 7 -2.12 2.17 17.44
CA LEU A 7 -1.29 1.03 17.05
C LEU A 7 -2.00 0.16 15.99
N MET A 8 -3.29 -0.10 16.17
CA MET A 8 -4.09 -0.87 15.21
C MET A 8 -4.14 -0.16 13.84
N LEU A 9 -4.46 1.14 13.82
CA LEU A 9 -4.54 1.90 12.57
C LEU A 9 -3.18 2.05 11.88
N LYS A 10 -2.11 2.30 12.66
CA LYS A 10 -0.73 2.39 12.16
C LYS A 10 -0.28 1.08 11.52
N THR A 11 -0.46 -0.04 12.22
CA THR A 11 -0.04 -1.37 11.72
C THR A 11 -0.84 -1.79 10.50
N SER A 12 -2.13 -1.44 10.43
CA SER A 12 -2.96 -1.63 9.24
C SER A 12 -2.43 -0.87 8.01
N ALA A 13 -2.11 0.42 8.18
CA ALA A 13 -1.54 1.23 7.10
C ALA A 13 -0.14 0.74 6.67
N GLU A 14 0.72 0.33 7.62
CA GLU A 14 2.02 -0.28 7.30
C GLU A 14 1.87 -1.58 6.50
N ALA A 15 0.87 -2.41 6.83
CA ALA A 15 0.57 -3.63 6.10
C ALA A 15 0.10 -3.34 4.66
N ASP A 16 -0.75 -2.34 4.46
CA ASP A 16 -1.21 -1.95 3.12
C ASP A 16 -0.08 -1.38 2.25
N TYR A 17 0.81 -0.58 2.83
CA TYR A 17 2.02 -0.12 2.14
C TYR A 17 2.91 -1.30 1.73
N ALA A 18 3.12 -2.27 2.63
CA ALA A 18 3.91 -3.46 2.35
C ALA A 18 3.30 -4.32 1.24
N LYS A 19 1.96 -4.50 1.23
CA LYS A 19 1.25 -5.22 0.17
C LYS A 19 1.46 -4.56 -1.19
N GLY A 20 1.18 -3.26 -1.30
CA GLY A 20 1.34 -2.55 -2.58
C GLY A 20 2.79 -2.57 -3.07
N ARG A 21 3.76 -2.39 -2.16
CA ARG A 21 5.19 -2.48 -2.50
C ARG A 21 5.58 -3.88 -2.99
N LEU A 22 5.08 -4.93 -2.34
CA LEU A 22 5.32 -6.31 -2.76
C LEU A 22 4.70 -6.58 -4.13
N THR A 23 3.46 -6.13 -4.38
CA THR A 23 2.80 -6.26 -5.68
C THR A 23 3.62 -5.60 -6.79
N LEU A 24 4.05 -4.34 -6.61
CA LEU A 24 4.89 -3.66 -7.62
C LEU A 24 6.22 -4.37 -7.84
N LYS A 25 6.83 -4.92 -6.78
CA LYS A 25 8.06 -5.70 -6.91
C LYS A 25 7.83 -6.96 -7.74
N LEU A 26 6.77 -7.72 -7.45
CA LEU A 26 6.42 -8.94 -8.18
C LEU A 26 6.11 -8.65 -9.65
N LEU A 27 5.38 -7.55 -9.94
CA LEU A 27 5.09 -7.10 -11.30
C LEU A 27 6.36 -6.70 -12.08
N GLY A 28 7.37 -6.16 -11.40
CA GLY A 28 8.64 -5.76 -12.01
C GLY A 28 9.65 -6.91 -12.17
N GLU A 29 9.42 -8.05 -11.53
CA GLU A 29 10.31 -9.22 -11.61
C GLU A 29 9.99 -10.05 -12.87
N LYS A 30 11.05 -10.41 -13.61
CA LYS A 30 11.03 -10.88 -15.01
C LYS A 30 10.33 -12.25 -15.24
N GLU A 31 9.80 -12.88 -14.19
CA GLU A 31 9.20 -14.22 -14.22
C GLU A 31 7.67 -14.22 -14.17
N THR A 32 7.01 -13.10 -13.87
CA THR A 32 5.54 -13.00 -14.04
C THR A 32 5.24 -12.71 -15.50
N GLY A 33 5.45 -13.73 -16.34
CA GLY A 33 5.05 -13.68 -17.73
C GLY A 33 3.60 -13.22 -17.85
N ILE A 34 3.32 -12.45 -18.89
CA ILE A 34 2.01 -12.16 -19.47
C ILE A 34 1.41 -13.49 -20.02
N GLY A 35 1.54 -14.59 -19.27
CA GLY A 35 1.30 -15.96 -19.68
C GLY A 35 -0.16 -16.37 -19.54
N GLY A 36 -1.07 -15.40 -19.52
CA GLY A 36 -2.51 -15.58 -19.33
C GLY A 36 -3.26 -14.27 -19.01
N HIS A 37 -2.56 -13.23 -18.55
CA HIS A 37 -3.10 -11.89 -18.32
C HIS A 37 -2.85 -10.98 -19.52
N SER A 38 -3.70 -9.98 -19.75
CA SER A 38 -3.46 -8.95 -20.76
C SER A 38 -2.46 -7.90 -20.25
N ALA A 39 -1.90 -7.09 -21.16
CA ALA A 39 -1.13 -5.91 -20.75
C ALA A 39 -1.99 -4.93 -19.93
N GLU A 40 -3.30 -4.88 -20.18
CA GLU A 40 -4.24 -4.02 -19.43
C GLU A 40 -4.42 -4.48 -17.98
N ASP A 41 -4.46 -5.79 -17.72
CA ASP A 41 -4.50 -6.35 -16.37
C ASP A 41 -3.24 -5.98 -15.59
N PHE A 42 -2.08 -6.09 -16.25
CA PHE A 42 -0.79 -5.72 -15.66
C PHE A 42 -0.77 -4.26 -15.21
N TYR A 43 -1.17 -3.32 -16.08
CA TYR A 43 -1.20 -1.90 -15.75
C TYR A 43 -2.24 -1.59 -14.67
N THR A 44 -3.40 -2.24 -14.73
CA THR A 44 -4.45 -2.09 -13.73
C THR A 44 -3.95 -2.51 -12.34
N ASP A 45 -3.23 -3.63 -12.25
CA ASP A 45 -2.71 -4.12 -10.97
C ASP A 45 -1.56 -3.25 -10.44
N ALA A 46 -0.72 -2.71 -11.34
CA ALA A 46 0.30 -1.74 -10.98
C ALA A 46 -0.31 -0.45 -10.39
N GLU A 47 -1.33 0.11 -11.05
CA GLU A 47 -2.03 1.32 -10.59
C GLU A 47 -2.74 1.09 -9.25
N LYS A 48 -3.42 -0.05 -9.08
CA LYS A 48 -4.03 -0.42 -7.79
C LYS A 48 -2.99 -0.52 -6.67
N ALA A 49 -1.84 -1.14 -6.95
CA ALA A 49 -0.77 -1.27 -5.98
C ALA A 49 -0.19 0.10 -5.59
N LEU A 50 0.01 0.99 -6.56
CA LEU A 50 0.48 2.35 -6.33
C LEU A 50 -0.52 3.17 -5.52
N ALA A 51 -1.81 3.09 -5.85
CA ALA A 51 -2.88 3.76 -5.12
C ALA A 51 -2.96 3.29 -3.66
N LEU A 52 -2.84 1.98 -3.43
CA LEU A 52 -2.82 1.40 -2.08
C LEU A 52 -1.63 1.92 -1.25
N MET A 53 -0.44 2.03 -1.86
CA MET A 53 0.74 2.58 -1.18
C MET A 53 0.59 4.07 -0.87
N LYS A 54 0.01 4.85 -1.78
CA LYS A 54 -0.24 6.28 -1.56
C LYS A 54 -1.21 6.47 -0.40
N ASP A 55 -2.36 5.82 -0.44
CA ASP A 55 -3.37 5.92 0.61
C ASP A 55 -2.84 5.45 1.98
N ALA A 56 -2.03 4.40 2.00
CA ALA A 56 -1.34 3.97 3.21
C ALA A 56 -0.39 5.04 3.79
N LYS A 57 0.35 5.76 2.94
CA LYS A 57 1.20 6.88 3.38
C LYS A 57 0.38 8.04 3.93
N ASP A 58 -0.68 8.43 3.23
CA ASP A 58 -1.57 9.51 3.65
C ASP A 58 -2.19 9.18 5.03
N ARG A 59 -2.60 7.93 5.23
CA ARG A 59 -3.08 7.44 6.54
C ARG A 59 -2.02 7.53 7.64
N LEU A 60 -0.77 7.13 7.36
CA LEU A 60 0.32 7.20 8.33
C LEU A 60 0.67 8.63 8.73
N GLU A 61 0.68 9.55 7.77
CA GLU A 61 0.90 10.98 8.01
C GLU A 61 -0.21 11.56 8.87
N MET A 62 -1.47 11.33 8.51
CA MET A 62 -2.62 11.81 9.28
C MET A 62 -2.64 11.25 10.70
N LEU A 63 -2.31 9.97 10.89
CA LEU A 63 -2.20 9.37 12.23
C LEU A 63 -1.12 10.03 13.07
N LYS A 64 0.00 10.44 12.45
CA LYS A 64 1.08 11.16 13.12
C LYS A 64 0.61 12.55 13.55
N ASP A 65 -0.03 13.30 12.67
CA ASP A 65 -0.53 14.65 12.98
C ASP A 65 -1.56 14.63 14.12
N ILE A 66 -2.51 13.68 14.07
CA ILE A 66 -3.52 13.49 15.14
C ILE A 66 -2.87 13.12 16.48
N LYS A 67 -1.75 12.37 16.46
CA LYS A 67 -1.04 11.97 17.68
C LYS A 67 -0.20 13.12 18.25
N ASP A 68 0.43 13.89 17.38
CA ASP A 68 1.31 15.01 17.75
C ASP A 68 0.51 16.28 18.12
N GLY A 69 -0.80 16.30 17.87
CA GLY A 69 -1.72 17.35 18.33
C GLY A 69 -1.66 18.63 17.51
N VAL A 70 -1.35 18.51 16.21
CA VAL A 70 -1.37 19.61 15.23
C VAL A 70 -2.77 19.80 14.66
#